data_AF-A0A4R5CDN4-F1
#
_entry.id   AF-A0A4R5CDN4-F1
#
_cell.length_a   1.000
_cell.length_b   1.000
_cell.length_c   1.000
_cell.angle_alpha   90.00
_cell.angle_beta   90.00
_cell.angle_gamma   90.00
#
_symmetry.space_group_name_H-M   'P 1'
#
loop_
_entity.id
_entity.type
_entity.pdbx_description
1 polymer ?
#
loop_
_entity_poly.entity_id
_entity_poly.type
_entity_poly.pdbx_seq_one_letter_code
_entity_poly.pdbx_strand_id
1 'polypeptide(L)'
;MPSQAEQAALTAAYVAEQRLLAASLSRDLVLLVRQIFSVADPGQSWPTTKLALDTLIRERRRQSANLAARYYVDLRQLAVPQSPLRREAAIYEARRRQFRPEVRVDPGTGLVHTRLASAAEVSEATRTIEAPLPEQPRPEGAPAELDGFADISEEDAWAELEKIAPITLEDIEELDEDRVDANLNATGVASYKKAIRAGQPPERARDTMAVNLAGSAATLALEGGRETIRSAVLGDDEAIGWARVTDADPCAFCAMLASRGAVYRSRQTAGGAKNKQFEGEGMFKFHNHDGCSAVPVFDADDPVLEEAERLYDKWLEVTRAAPGEKMIDAWTKYWDNREDKPRPETATG
;
A
#
# COMPACT_ATOMS: atom_id res chain seq x y z
N MET A 1 -5.76 -31.88 3.41
CA MET A 1 -4.85 -30.94 4.10
C MET A 1 -4.60 -29.85 3.09
N PRO A 2 -5.10 -28.62 3.31
CA PRO A 2 -4.91 -27.56 2.34
C PRO A 2 -3.41 -27.34 2.11
N SER A 3 -2.99 -27.36 0.86
CA SER A 3 -1.58 -27.25 0.51
C SER A 3 -1.07 -25.81 0.61
N GLN A 4 0.25 -25.59 0.76
CA GLN A 4 0.86 -24.26 0.62
C GLN A 4 0.45 -23.57 -0.69
N ALA A 5 0.15 -24.34 -1.74
CA ALA A 5 -0.37 -23.82 -2.99
C ALA A 5 -1.78 -23.20 -2.86
N GLU A 6 -2.63 -23.71 -1.98
CA GLU A 6 -3.96 -23.12 -1.72
C GLU A 6 -3.85 -21.79 -0.98
N GLN A 7 -2.93 -21.69 -0.01
CA GLN A 7 -2.64 -20.42 0.68
C GLN A 7 -2.11 -19.38 -0.32
N ALA A 8 -1.12 -19.76 -1.15
CA ALA A 8 -0.55 -18.89 -2.17
C ALA A 8 -1.59 -18.43 -3.21
N ALA A 9 -2.49 -19.33 -3.64
CA ALA A 9 -3.57 -19.00 -4.57
C ALA A 9 -4.56 -17.99 -3.96
N LEU A 10 -4.94 -18.18 -2.70
CA LEU A 10 -5.82 -17.27 -1.98
C LEU A 10 -5.19 -15.89 -1.81
N THR A 11 -3.91 -15.83 -1.42
CA THR A 11 -3.16 -14.57 -1.34
C THR A 11 -3.07 -13.87 -2.70
N ALA A 12 -2.79 -14.61 -3.77
CA ALA A 12 -2.73 -14.06 -5.12
C ALA A 12 -4.07 -13.49 -5.58
N ALA A 13 -5.19 -14.18 -5.29
CA ALA A 13 -6.54 -13.70 -5.58
C ALA A 13 -6.85 -12.39 -4.84
N TYR A 14 -6.62 -12.34 -3.52
CA TYR A 14 -6.78 -11.13 -2.72
C TYR A 14 -5.97 -9.95 -3.27
N VAL A 15 -4.70 -10.18 -3.60
CA VAL A 15 -3.83 -9.13 -4.14
C VAL A 15 -4.33 -8.65 -5.52
N ALA A 16 -4.79 -9.57 -6.37
CA ALA A 16 -5.36 -9.21 -7.67
C ALA A 16 -6.64 -8.39 -7.55
N GLU A 17 -7.52 -8.71 -6.59
CA GLU A 17 -8.75 -7.98 -6.35
C GLU A 17 -8.52 -6.58 -5.79
N GLN A 18 -7.57 -6.42 -4.86
CA GLN A 18 -7.16 -5.09 -4.39
C GLN A 18 -6.64 -4.22 -5.56
N ARG A 19 -5.89 -4.81 -6.50
CA ARG A 19 -5.43 -4.10 -7.70
C ARG A 19 -6.57 -3.73 -8.63
N LEU A 20 -7.51 -4.63 -8.86
CA LEU A 20 -8.69 -4.35 -9.69
C LEU A 20 -9.53 -3.23 -9.08
N LEU A 21 -9.69 -3.23 -7.75
CA LEU A 21 -10.37 -2.17 -7.01
C LEU A 21 -9.68 -0.81 -7.22
N ALA A 22 -8.35 -0.75 -7.12
CA ALA A 22 -7.58 0.47 -7.36
C ALA A 22 -7.66 0.96 -8.81
N ALA A 23 -7.59 0.04 -9.77
CA ALA A 23 -7.68 0.35 -11.20
C ALA A 23 -9.08 0.87 -11.58
N SER A 24 -10.14 0.23 -11.07
CA SER A 24 -11.52 0.66 -11.29
C SER A 24 -11.79 2.03 -10.66
N LEU A 25 -11.35 2.27 -9.42
CA LEU A 25 -11.40 3.58 -8.77
C LEU A 25 -10.69 4.66 -9.60
N SER A 26 -9.47 4.38 -10.07
CA SER A 26 -8.70 5.34 -10.87
C SER A 26 -9.44 5.75 -12.14
N ARG A 27 -10.04 4.78 -12.85
CA ARG A 27 -10.87 5.01 -14.03
C ARG A 27 -12.11 5.85 -13.68
N ASP A 28 -12.88 5.41 -12.69
CA ASP A 28 -14.14 6.05 -12.29
C ASP A 28 -13.90 7.50 -11.84
N LEU A 29 -12.81 7.74 -11.10
CA LEU A 29 -12.38 9.07 -10.67
C LEU A 29 -12.08 9.99 -11.85
N VAL A 30 -11.30 9.51 -12.83
CA VAL A 30 -10.97 10.32 -14.01
C VAL A 30 -12.23 10.70 -14.79
N LEU A 31 -13.18 9.77 -14.91
CA LEU A 31 -14.48 10.03 -15.54
C LEU A 31 -15.29 11.08 -14.76
N LEU A 32 -15.39 10.95 -13.43
CA LEU A 32 -16.08 11.91 -12.57
C LEU A 32 -15.48 13.31 -12.66
N VAL A 33 -14.15 13.43 -12.62
CA VAL A 33 -13.46 14.71 -12.77
C VAL A 33 -13.79 15.32 -14.14
N ARG A 34 -13.74 14.54 -15.23
CA ARG A 34 -14.05 15.05 -16.57
C ARG A 34 -15.51 15.46 -16.73
N GLN A 35 -16.42 14.82 -16.03
CA GLN A 35 -17.85 15.05 -16.10
C GLN A 35 -18.32 16.24 -15.23
N ILE A 36 -17.78 16.38 -14.01
CA ILE A 36 -18.29 17.31 -13.00
C ILE A 36 -17.43 18.58 -12.92
N PHE A 37 -16.11 18.46 -13.04
CA PHE A 37 -15.22 19.61 -12.91
C PHE A 37 -15.24 20.48 -14.19
N SER A 38 -15.66 21.73 -14.02
CA SER A 38 -15.71 22.71 -15.10
C SER A 38 -14.42 23.53 -15.13
N VAL A 39 -13.69 23.45 -16.24
CA VAL A 39 -12.51 24.30 -16.46
C VAL A 39 -12.87 25.78 -16.68
N ALA A 40 -14.12 26.07 -17.08
CA ALA A 40 -14.63 27.43 -17.25
C ALA A 40 -14.97 28.09 -15.91
N ASP A 41 -15.40 27.31 -14.92
CA ASP A 41 -15.58 27.77 -13.54
C ASP A 41 -15.04 26.75 -12.51
N PRO A 42 -13.70 26.72 -12.31
CA PRO A 42 -13.06 25.79 -11.39
C PRO A 42 -13.46 26.01 -9.93
N GLY A 43 -13.78 27.26 -9.55
CA GLY A 43 -14.12 27.62 -8.18
C GLY A 43 -15.50 27.11 -7.78
N GLN A 44 -16.48 27.26 -8.68
CA GLN A 44 -17.85 26.83 -8.43
C GLN A 44 -18.04 25.31 -8.58
N SER A 45 -17.32 24.66 -9.50
CA SER A 45 -17.48 23.22 -9.77
C SER A 45 -16.68 22.32 -8.82
N TRP A 46 -15.64 22.84 -8.15
CA TRP A 46 -14.78 22.05 -7.25
C TRP A 46 -15.53 21.45 -6.04
N PRO A 47 -16.37 22.18 -5.28
CA PRO A 47 -17.07 21.59 -4.13
C PRO A 47 -17.90 20.36 -4.47
N THR A 48 -18.66 20.40 -5.58
CA THR A 48 -19.44 19.26 -6.06
C THR A 48 -18.55 18.12 -6.53
N THR A 49 -17.46 18.42 -7.23
CA THR A 49 -16.48 17.42 -7.64
C THR A 49 -15.90 16.72 -6.41
N LYS A 50 -15.43 17.48 -5.41
CA LYS A 50 -14.83 16.97 -4.18
C LYS A 50 -15.79 16.02 -3.44
N LEU A 51 -17.06 16.39 -3.29
CA LEU A 51 -18.06 15.56 -2.62
C LEU A 51 -18.27 14.21 -3.33
N ALA A 52 -18.34 14.21 -4.66
CA ALA A 52 -18.47 12.99 -5.44
C ALA A 52 -17.23 12.09 -5.29
N LEU A 53 -16.04 12.68 -5.24
CA LEU A 53 -14.77 11.96 -5.05
C LEU A 53 -14.66 11.35 -3.65
N ASP A 54 -14.99 12.11 -2.60
CA ASP A 54 -15.00 11.62 -1.21
C ASP A 54 -15.94 10.42 -1.06
N THR A 55 -17.16 10.52 -1.59
CA THR A 55 -18.14 9.42 -1.58
C THR A 55 -17.58 8.16 -2.24
N LEU A 56 -16.96 8.30 -3.42
CA LEU A 56 -16.37 7.18 -4.14
C LEU A 56 -15.17 6.55 -3.39
N ILE A 57 -14.33 7.38 -2.76
CA ILE A 57 -13.18 6.90 -1.96
C ILE A 57 -13.66 6.09 -0.76
N ARG A 58 -14.64 6.59 0.00
CA ARG A 58 -15.19 5.90 1.17
C ARG A 58 -15.83 4.57 0.80
N GLU A 59 -16.57 4.52 -0.30
CA GLU A 59 -17.15 3.27 -0.82
C GLU A 59 -16.07 2.26 -1.20
N ARG A 60 -15.04 2.68 -1.95
CA ARG A 60 -13.93 1.78 -2.32
C ARG A 60 -13.09 1.37 -1.11
N ARG A 61 -12.99 2.21 -0.08
CA ARG A 61 -12.33 1.87 1.19
C ARG A 61 -13.05 0.73 1.91
N ARG A 62 -14.38 0.80 2.04
CA ARG A 62 -15.22 -0.28 2.57
C ARG A 62 -15.01 -1.57 1.79
N GLN A 63 -15.07 -1.51 0.46
CA GLN A 63 -14.83 -2.69 -0.39
C GLN A 63 -13.44 -3.29 -0.16
N SER A 64 -12.40 -2.47 -0.06
CA SER A 64 -11.04 -2.91 0.25
C SER A 64 -10.96 -3.62 1.61
N ALA A 65 -11.66 -3.09 2.62
CA ALA A 65 -11.72 -3.65 3.97
C ALA A 65 -12.46 -5.00 3.99
N ASN A 66 -13.58 -5.11 3.29
CA ASN A 66 -14.37 -6.35 3.18
C ASN A 66 -13.58 -7.47 2.51
N LEU A 67 -12.88 -7.16 1.41
CA LEU A 67 -11.98 -8.11 0.75
C LEU A 67 -10.89 -8.62 1.71
N ALA A 68 -10.33 -7.73 2.54
CA ALA A 68 -9.32 -8.10 3.52
C ALA A 68 -9.88 -8.93 4.68
N ALA A 69 -11.09 -8.65 5.14
CA ALA A 69 -11.74 -9.42 6.21
C ALA A 69 -11.99 -10.86 5.77
N ARG A 70 -12.59 -11.05 4.59
CA ARG A 70 -12.80 -12.37 3.99
C ARG A 70 -11.51 -13.14 3.80
N TYR A 71 -10.52 -12.49 3.16
CA TYR A 71 -9.19 -13.04 2.97
C TYR A 71 -8.54 -13.51 4.27
N TYR A 72 -8.61 -12.69 5.32
CA TYR A 72 -7.98 -13.00 6.59
C TYR A 72 -8.61 -14.25 7.23
N VAL A 73 -9.95 -14.30 7.27
CA VAL A 73 -10.69 -15.43 7.87
C VAL A 73 -10.37 -16.73 7.12
N ASP A 74 -10.45 -16.72 5.80
CA ASP A 74 -10.19 -17.89 4.97
C ASP A 74 -8.74 -18.37 5.12
N LEU A 75 -7.77 -17.46 5.01
CA LEU A 75 -6.35 -17.82 5.12
C LEU A 75 -6.02 -18.36 6.52
N ARG A 76 -6.56 -17.75 7.57
CA ARG A 76 -6.37 -18.22 8.95
C ARG A 76 -6.92 -19.62 9.15
N GLN A 77 -8.11 -19.92 8.62
CA GLN A 77 -8.71 -21.27 8.70
C GLN A 77 -7.87 -22.33 7.98
N LEU A 78 -7.20 -21.96 6.88
CA LEU A 78 -6.31 -22.86 6.16
C LEU A 78 -4.96 -23.06 6.87
N ALA A 79 -4.39 -21.99 7.41
CA ALA A 79 -3.02 -21.97 7.91
C ALA A 79 -2.88 -22.42 9.38
N VAL A 80 -3.77 -21.99 10.28
CA VAL A 80 -3.65 -22.25 11.73
C VAL A 80 -3.74 -23.74 12.07
N PRO A 81 -4.69 -24.54 11.54
CA PRO A 81 -4.76 -25.97 11.84
C PRO A 81 -3.53 -26.78 11.41
N GLN A 82 -2.69 -26.22 10.52
CA GLN A 82 -1.50 -26.88 9.98
C GLN A 82 -0.21 -26.55 10.74
N SER A 83 -0.23 -25.58 11.67
CA SER A 83 0.95 -25.09 12.38
C SER A 83 1.03 -25.72 13.79
N PRO A 84 1.74 -26.86 13.99
CA PRO A 84 1.56 -27.64 15.22
C PRO A 84 2.35 -27.10 16.41
N LEU A 85 3.24 -26.11 16.24
CA LEU A 85 4.00 -25.41 17.28
C LEU A 85 5.05 -24.52 16.58
N ARG A 86 5.05 -23.21 16.88
CA ARG A 86 6.18 -22.26 16.90
C ARG A 86 7.49 -22.79 16.27
N ARG A 87 7.56 -22.96 14.95
CA ARG A 87 8.87 -23.01 14.29
C ARG A 87 9.40 -21.58 14.29
N GLU A 88 10.54 -21.44 14.94
CA GLU A 88 11.01 -20.19 15.53
C GLU A 88 10.95 -19.02 14.55
N ALA A 89 10.16 -18.03 14.95
CA ALA A 89 10.24 -16.66 14.50
C ALA A 89 11.63 -16.03 14.78
N ALA A 90 12.72 -16.77 15.02
CA ALA A 90 14.03 -16.25 15.35
C ALA A 90 14.61 -15.36 14.22
N ILE A 91 14.43 -15.76 12.96
CA ILE A 91 14.85 -14.95 11.80
C ILE A 91 14.03 -13.65 11.75
N TYR A 92 12.71 -13.74 11.90
CA TYR A 92 11.82 -12.58 11.87
C TYR A 92 11.93 -11.71 13.13
N GLU A 93 12.28 -12.25 14.28
CA GLU A 93 12.59 -11.54 15.51
C GLU A 93 13.93 -10.81 15.41
N ALA A 94 14.96 -11.45 14.82
CA ALA A 94 16.23 -10.81 14.52
C ALA A 94 16.05 -9.66 13.52
N ARG A 95 15.28 -9.88 12.43
CA ARG A 95 14.90 -8.82 11.48
C ARG A 95 14.10 -7.71 12.17
N ARG A 96 13.14 -8.05 13.04
CA ARG A 96 12.40 -7.05 13.86
C ARG A 96 13.34 -6.20 14.70
N ARG A 97 14.35 -6.80 15.34
CA ARG A 97 15.35 -6.07 16.12
C ARG A 97 16.20 -5.16 15.22
N GLN A 98 16.61 -5.65 14.05
CA GLN A 98 17.37 -4.88 13.06
C GLN A 98 16.61 -3.66 12.52
N PHE A 99 15.30 -3.80 12.27
CA PHE A 99 14.45 -2.75 11.72
C PHE A 99 13.67 -1.95 12.78
N ARG A 100 13.91 -2.20 14.09
CA ARG A 100 13.28 -1.45 15.18
C ARG A 100 13.87 -0.03 15.24
N PRO A 101 13.06 1.04 15.12
CA PRO A 101 13.59 2.38 15.34
C PRO A 101 14.02 2.55 16.80
N GLU A 102 15.27 2.96 17.04
CA GLU A 102 15.72 3.35 18.39
C GLU A 102 14.99 4.63 18.82
N VAL A 103 14.20 4.52 19.90
CA VAL A 103 13.50 5.63 20.52
C VAL A 103 14.30 6.07 21.75
N ARG A 104 14.94 7.24 21.71
CA ARG A 104 15.51 7.88 22.90
C ARG A 104 14.55 8.95 23.41
N VAL A 105 14.13 8.81 24.67
CA VAL A 105 13.34 9.82 25.38
C VAL A 105 14.30 10.69 26.18
N ASP A 106 14.29 12.01 25.94
CA ASP A 106 15.08 12.94 26.76
C ASP A 106 14.41 13.09 28.15
N PRO A 107 15.10 12.72 29.25
CA PRO A 107 14.51 12.72 30.59
C PRO A 107 14.08 14.11 31.09
N GLY A 108 14.62 15.19 30.52
CA GLY A 108 14.34 16.56 30.96
C GLY A 108 13.19 17.26 30.22
N THR A 109 12.82 16.78 29.04
CA THR A 109 11.84 17.46 28.15
C THR A 109 10.70 16.57 27.66
N GLY A 110 10.81 15.25 27.83
CA GLY A 110 9.83 14.28 27.30
C GLY A 110 9.81 14.20 25.77
N LEU A 111 10.75 14.85 25.08
CA LEU A 111 10.90 14.78 23.63
C LEU A 111 11.50 13.43 23.22
N VAL A 112 10.88 12.80 22.22
CA VAL A 112 11.36 11.58 21.58
C VAL A 112 12.27 11.97 20.41
N HIS A 113 13.55 11.61 20.51
CA HIS A 113 14.48 11.74 19.40
C HIS A 113 14.58 10.41 18.65
N THR A 114 14.19 10.43 17.37
CA THR A 114 14.55 9.41 16.38
C THR A 114 15.67 9.97 15.51
N ARG A 115 16.83 9.31 15.44
CA ARG A 115 17.86 9.68 14.46
C ARG A 115 17.60 8.96 13.14
N LEU A 116 17.18 9.73 12.14
CA LEU A 116 17.36 9.42 10.73
C LEU A 116 18.11 10.62 10.13
N ALA A 117 19.24 10.35 9.47
CA ALA A 117 20.01 11.38 8.77
C ALA A 117 19.16 11.92 7.60
N SER A 118 19.04 13.24 7.53
CA SER A 118 18.20 13.95 6.56
C SER A 118 18.96 14.30 5.28
N ALA A 119 18.28 14.23 4.14
CA ALA A 119 18.62 14.94 2.89
C ALA A 119 17.28 15.40 2.28
N ALA A 120 17.00 16.69 2.11
CA ALA A 120 17.55 17.66 1.15
C ALA A 120 16.98 17.48 -0.28
N GLU A 121 16.47 18.59 -0.82
CA GLU A 121 15.64 18.79 -2.02
C GLU A 121 16.24 18.21 -3.32
N VAL A 122 15.39 17.68 -4.22
CA VAL A 122 15.73 17.50 -5.65
C VAL A 122 14.53 17.74 -6.58
N SER A 123 14.88 18.40 -7.69
CA SER A 123 14.14 19.02 -8.78
C SER A 123 13.44 18.08 -9.79
N GLU A 124 12.49 18.72 -10.47
CA GLU A 124 11.63 18.36 -11.59
C GLU A 124 12.35 17.83 -12.86
N ALA A 125 11.78 16.77 -13.47
CA ALA A 125 11.82 16.50 -14.91
C ALA A 125 10.67 15.53 -15.28
N THR A 126 9.53 16.08 -15.68
CA THR A 126 8.36 15.33 -16.16
C THR A 126 8.61 14.82 -17.59
N ARG A 127 8.58 13.50 -17.79
CA ARG A 127 8.39 12.90 -19.13
C ARG A 127 7.07 12.14 -19.14
N THR A 128 6.21 12.48 -20.09
CA THR A 128 4.98 11.75 -20.41
C THR A 128 5.37 10.39 -20.99
N ILE A 129 4.91 9.29 -20.39
CA ILE A 129 5.00 7.95 -20.96
C ILE A 129 3.58 7.58 -21.40
N GLU A 130 3.34 7.52 -22.72
CA GLU A 130 2.21 6.79 -23.27
C GLU A 130 2.63 5.32 -23.38
N ALA A 131 2.15 4.48 -22.48
CA ALA A 131 2.29 3.02 -22.59
C ALA A 131 0.91 2.41 -22.83
N PRO A 132 0.70 1.65 -23.92
CA PRO A 132 -0.50 0.84 -24.06
C PRO A 132 -0.47 -0.21 -22.93
N LEU A 133 -1.57 -0.34 -22.19
CA LEU A 133 -1.72 -1.40 -21.20
C LEU A 133 -1.59 -2.75 -21.93
N PRO A 134 -0.55 -3.56 -21.66
CA PRO A 134 -0.50 -4.89 -22.21
C PRO A 134 -1.67 -5.69 -21.62
N GLU A 135 -2.53 -6.24 -22.48
CA GLU A 135 -3.44 -7.31 -22.09
C GLU A 135 -2.57 -8.47 -21.60
N GLN A 136 -2.49 -8.63 -20.27
CA GLN A 136 -1.86 -9.78 -19.66
C GLN A 136 -2.80 -10.97 -19.90
N PRO A 137 -2.38 -12.03 -20.61
CA PRO A 137 -3.20 -13.22 -20.74
C PRO A 137 -3.45 -13.78 -19.33
N ARG A 138 -4.73 -14.01 -19.02
CA ARG A 138 -5.17 -14.68 -17.79
C ARG A 138 -4.35 -15.98 -17.63
N PRO A 139 -3.68 -16.21 -16.49
CA PRO A 139 -2.91 -17.44 -16.30
C PRO A 139 -3.83 -18.65 -16.45
N GLU A 140 -3.37 -19.68 -17.16
CA GLU A 140 -4.12 -20.94 -17.33
C GLU A 140 -4.47 -21.51 -15.95
N GLY A 141 -5.77 -21.63 -15.67
CA GLY A 141 -6.29 -22.12 -14.38
C GLY A 141 -6.82 -21.04 -13.44
N ALA A 142 -6.72 -19.75 -13.77
CA ALA A 142 -7.41 -18.71 -13.00
C ALA A 142 -8.94 -18.85 -13.17
N PRO A 143 -9.72 -18.92 -12.07
CA PRO A 143 -11.16 -19.12 -12.14
C PRO A 143 -11.86 -18.00 -12.92
N ALA A 144 -13.00 -18.36 -13.53
CA ALA A 144 -13.70 -17.51 -14.49
C ALA A 144 -14.34 -16.28 -13.82
N GLU A 145 -14.69 -16.41 -12.54
CA GLU A 145 -15.11 -15.38 -11.59
C GLU A 145 -13.99 -15.20 -10.55
N LEU A 146 -13.80 -13.97 -10.04
CA LEU A 146 -12.89 -13.68 -8.92
C LEU A 146 -13.52 -14.19 -7.61
N ASP A 147 -13.92 -15.45 -7.59
CA ASP A 147 -14.53 -16.16 -6.45
C ASP A 147 -13.42 -16.92 -5.71
N GLY A 148 -12.32 -16.22 -5.43
CA GLY A 148 -11.18 -16.78 -4.68
C GLY A 148 -11.46 -16.93 -3.19
N PHE A 149 -12.55 -16.36 -2.70
CA PHE A 149 -12.98 -16.41 -1.31
C PHE A 149 -14.07 -17.45 -1.11
N ALA A 150 -14.14 -18.03 0.09
CA ALA A 150 -15.34 -18.76 0.49
C ALA A 150 -16.57 -17.85 0.33
N ASP A 151 -17.72 -18.41 -0.03
CA ASP A 151 -19.02 -17.71 -0.11
C ASP A 151 -19.53 -17.36 1.30
N ILE A 152 -18.73 -16.59 2.04
CA ILE A 152 -19.09 -16.00 3.32
C ILE A 152 -19.59 -14.58 3.05
N SER A 153 -20.73 -14.25 3.65
CA SER A 153 -21.27 -12.91 3.55
C SER A 153 -20.29 -11.90 4.18
N GLU A 154 -20.40 -10.62 3.80
CA GLU A 154 -19.58 -9.58 4.44
C GLU A 154 -19.82 -9.54 5.96
N GLU A 155 -21.07 -9.70 6.37
CA GLU A 155 -21.49 -9.74 7.78
C GLU A 155 -20.84 -10.92 8.52
N ASP A 156 -20.86 -12.11 7.93
CA ASP A 156 -20.24 -13.30 8.54
C ASP A 156 -18.72 -13.16 8.62
N ALA A 157 -18.08 -12.61 7.58
CA ALA A 157 -16.63 -12.39 7.58
C ALA A 157 -16.19 -11.45 8.70
N TRP A 158 -16.92 -10.35 8.91
CA TRP A 158 -16.64 -9.42 10.01
C TRP A 158 -16.97 -10.02 11.38
N ALA A 159 -18.07 -10.77 11.50
CA ALA A 159 -18.42 -11.45 12.74
C ALA A 159 -17.38 -12.52 13.15
N GLU A 160 -16.81 -13.25 12.19
CA GLU A 160 -15.70 -14.16 12.46
C GLU A 160 -14.41 -13.40 12.81
N LEU A 161 -14.11 -12.30 12.10
CA LEU A 161 -12.93 -11.50 12.36
C LEU A 161 -12.95 -10.86 13.76
N GLU A 162 -14.11 -10.37 14.21
CA GLU A 162 -14.29 -9.78 15.56
C GLU A 162 -14.01 -10.80 16.68
N LYS A 163 -14.31 -12.08 16.44
CA LYS A 163 -13.97 -13.18 17.38
C LYS A 163 -12.47 -13.42 17.48
N ILE A 164 -11.73 -13.12 16.41
CA ILE A 164 -10.27 -13.33 16.31
C ILE A 164 -9.52 -12.13 16.87
N ALA A 165 -9.91 -10.92 16.45
CA ALA A 165 -9.31 -9.65 16.84
C ALA A 165 -10.44 -8.66 17.12
N PRO A 166 -10.39 -7.88 18.23
CA PRO A 166 -11.46 -6.95 18.60
C PRO A 166 -11.45 -5.70 17.70
N ILE A 167 -11.85 -5.89 16.44
CA ILE A 167 -11.90 -4.87 15.39
C ILE A 167 -13.24 -4.98 14.67
N THR A 168 -13.83 -3.84 14.36
CA THR A 168 -15.09 -3.75 13.62
C THR A 168 -14.90 -3.05 12.27
N LEU A 169 -15.89 -3.20 11.38
CA LEU A 169 -15.90 -2.47 10.12
C LEU A 169 -15.96 -0.94 10.36
N GLU A 170 -16.69 -0.50 11.38
CA GLU A 170 -16.80 0.93 11.76
C GLU A 170 -15.42 1.52 12.12
N ASP A 171 -14.59 0.77 12.86
CA ASP A 171 -13.23 1.20 13.22
C ASP A 171 -12.32 1.38 11.99
N ILE A 172 -12.59 0.64 10.90
CA ILE A 172 -11.78 0.68 9.67
C ILE A 172 -12.33 1.69 8.66
N GLU A 173 -13.64 1.84 8.58
CA GLU A 173 -14.29 2.81 7.69
C GLU A 173 -14.11 4.24 8.14
N GLU A 174 -13.86 4.47 9.43
CA GLU A 174 -13.55 5.79 9.96
C GLU A 174 -12.35 6.38 9.23
N LEU A 175 -12.64 7.35 8.38
CA LEU A 175 -11.67 8.11 7.62
C LEU A 175 -11.85 9.58 7.97
N ASP A 176 -10.85 10.11 8.66
CA ASP A 176 -10.75 11.49 9.10
C ASP A 176 -11.09 12.46 7.97
N GLU A 177 -12.17 13.22 8.16
CA GLU A 177 -12.69 14.17 7.18
C GLU A 177 -11.66 15.22 6.80
N ASP A 178 -10.94 15.77 7.78
CA ASP A 178 -9.93 16.80 7.55
C ASP A 178 -8.78 16.25 6.71
N ARG A 179 -8.41 14.99 6.93
CA ARG A 179 -7.40 14.28 6.15
C ARG A 179 -7.83 14.09 4.70
N VAL A 180 -9.08 13.66 4.46
CA VAL A 180 -9.60 13.50 3.09
C VAL A 180 -9.68 14.84 2.37
N ASP A 181 -10.21 15.85 3.06
CA ASP A 181 -10.33 17.20 2.53
C ASP A 181 -8.97 17.80 2.17
N ALA A 182 -7.97 17.68 3.06
CA ALA A 182 -6.61 18.13 2.80
C ALA A 182 -6.00 17.41 1.58
N ASN A 183 -6.18 16.08 1.50
CA ASN A 183 -5.67 15.28 0.38
C ASN A 183 -6.30 15.68 -0.95
N LEU A 184 -7.63 15.74 -1.02
CA LEU A 184 -8.37 16.08 -2.23
C LEU A 184 -8.08 17.51 -2.68
N ASN A 185 -7.97 18.48 -1.76
CA ASN A 185 -7.63 19.85 -2.13
C ASN A 185 -6.19 19.98 -2.66
N ALA A 186 -5.24 19.28 -2.05
CA ALA A 186 -3.83 19.31 -2.46
C ALA A 186 -3.61 18.66 -3.82
N THR A 187 -4.19 17.49 -4.05
CA THR A 187 -4.01 16.70 -5.28
C THR A 187 -5.00 17.08 -6.38
N GLY A 188 -6.12 17.71 -6.01
CA GLY A 188 -7.16 18.24 -6.88
C GLY A 188 -6.91 19.70 -7.28
N VAL A 189 -7.75 20.62 -6.77
CA VAL A 189 -7.77 22.02 -7.22
C VAL A 189 -6.43 22.75 -7.09
N ALA A 190 -5.61 22.43 -6.09
CA ALA A 190 -4.27 23.02 -5.96
C ALA A 190 -3.32 22.53 -7.07
N SER A 191 -3.37 21.23 -7.41
CA SER A 191 -2.63 20.67 -8.55
C SER A 191 -3.06 21.30 -9.88
N TYR A 192 -4.37 21.45 -10.10
CA TYR A 192 -4.90 22.15 -11.27
C TYR A 192 -4.36 23.59 -11.37
N LYS A 193 -4.46 24.37 -10.29
CA LYS A 193 -3.95 25.75 -10.23
C LYS A 193 -2.43 25.81 -10.44
N LYS A 194 -1.68 24.80 -9.99
CA LYS A 194 -0.23 24.69 -10.26
C LYS A 194 0.03 24.45 -11.75
N ALA A 195 -0.69 23.53 -12.39
CA ALA A 195 -0.56 23.23 -13.81
C ALA A 195 -0.92 24.44 -14.70
N ILE A 196 -1.98 25.18 -14.37
CA ILE A 196 -2.33 26.45 -15.06
C ILE A 196 -1.20 27.47 -14.95
N ARG A 197 -0.62 27.67 -13.76
CA ARG A 197 0.50 28.59 -13.56
C ARG A 197 1.76 28.18 -14.31
N ALA A 198 1.93 26.88 -14.55
CA ALA A 198 2.99 26.32 -15.39
C ALA A 198 2.71 26.46 -16.90
N GLY A 199 1.61 27.12 -17.30
CA GLY A 199 1.27 27.40 -18.69
C GLY A 199 0.52 26.26 -19.41
N GLN A 200 0.06 25.23 -18.69
CA GLN A 200 -0.76 24.19 -19.32
C GLN A 200 -2.14 24.74 -19.71
N PRO A 201 -2.70 24.33 -20.87
CA PRO A 201 -4.07 24.66 -21.21
C PRO A 201 -5.04 24.01 -20.20
N PRO A 202 -6.22 24.62 -19.94
CA PRO A 202 -7.13 24.18 -18.88
C PRO A 202 -7.52 22.71 -18.93
N GLU A 203 -7.74 22.16 -20.12
CA GLU A 203 -8.11 20.76 -20.32
C GLU A 203 -6.97 19.82 -19.91
N ARG A 204 -5.73 20.16 -20.27
CA ARG A 204 -4.53 19.39 -19.88
C ARG A 204 -4.23 19.53 -18.39
N ALA A 205 -4.49 20.70 -17.82
CA ALA A 205 -4.39 20.92 -16.38
C ALA A 205 -5.42 20.07 -15.60
N ARG A 206 -6.65 19.92 -16.12
CA ARG A 206 -7.66 19.02 -15.55
C ARG A 206 -7.23 17.56 -15.65
N ASP A 207 -6.67 17.12 -16.77
CA ASP A 207 -6.16 15.75 -16.90
C ASP A 207 -5.00 15.47 -15.94
N THR A 208 -4.08 16.44 -15.77
CA THR A 208 -3.01 16.36 -14.76
C THR A 208 -3.58 16.25 -13.34
N MET A 209 -4.61 17.04 -13.03
CA MET A 209 -5.34 16.96 -11.76
C MET A 209 -5.97 15.57 -11.56
N ALA A 210 -6.65 15.03 -12.58
CA ALA A 210 -7.30 13.72 -12.52
C ALA A 210 -6.31 12.59 -12.23
N VAL A 211 -5.12 12.61 -12.85
CA VAL A 211 -4.06 11.62 -12.60
C VAL A 211 -3.56 11.69 -11.15
N ASN A 212 -3.32 12.88 -10.64
CA ASN A 212 -2.87 13.06 -9.25
C ASN A 212 -3.92 12.59 -8.23
N LEU A 213 -5.18 12.96 -8.46
CA LEU A 213 -6.32 12.52 -7.65
C LEU A 213 -6.48 11.00 -7.69
N ALA A 214 -6.34 10.37 -8.86
CA ALA A 214 -6.45 8.91 -8.99
C ALA A 214 -5.41 8.20 -8.12
N GLY A 215 -4.16 8.68 -8.14
CA GLY A 215 -3.09 8.13 -7.32
C GLY A 215 -3.34 8.24 -5.82
N SER A 216 -3.83 9.39 -5.33
CA SER A 216 -4.05 9.61 -3.91
C SER A 216 -5.34 8.98 -3.39
N ALA A 217 -6.40 9.00 -4.19
CA ALA A 217 -7.67 8.33 -3.91
C ALA A 217 -7.48 6.81 -3.79
N ALA A 218 -6.72 6.21 -4.71
CA ALA A 218 -6.40 4.79 -4.65
C ALA A 218 -5.68 4.43 -3.35
N THR A 219 -4.75 5.27 -2.89
CA THR A 219 -4.07 5.06 -1.60
C THR A 219 -5.05 5.09 -0.41
N LEU A 220 -5.94 6.08 -0.33
CA LEU A 220 -6.93 6.20 0.74
C LEU A 220 -7.94 5.03 0.75
N ALA A 221 -8.33 4.55 -0.43
CA ALA A 221 -9.21 3.40 -0.57
C ALA A 221 -8.52 2.10 -0.14
N LEU A 222 -7.33 1.79 -0.66
CA LEU A 222 -6.61 0.56 -0.34
C LEU A 222 -6.13 0.50 1.11
N GLU A 223 -6.06 1.64 1.80
CA GLU A 223 -5.81 1.65 3.24
C GLU A 223 -6.87 0.88 4.03
N GLY A 224 -8.12 0.79 3.56
CA GLY A 224 -9.15 -0.01 4.25
C GLY A 224 -8.68 -1.46 4.44
N GLY A 225 -8.31 -2.14 3.35
CA GLY A 225 -7.80 -3.51 3.43
C GLY A 225 -6.49 -3.63 4.19
N ARG A 226 -5.56 -2.68 3.99
CA ARG A 226 -4.26 -2.70 4.70
C ARG A 226 -4.43 -2.55 6.20
N GLU A 227 -5.38 -1.73 6.65
CA GLU A 227 -5.69 -1.53 8.06
C GLU A 227 -6.45 -2.72 8.66
N THR A 228 -7.38 -3.33 7.92
CA THR A 228 -8.00 -4.60 8.34
C THR A 228 -6.96 -5.66 8.63
N ILE A 229 -6.05 -5.96 7.69
CA ILE A 229 -5.01 -6.98 7.89
C ILE A 229 -4.09 -6.61 9.06
N ARG A 230 -3.63 -5.35 9.12
CA ARG A 230 -2.76 -4.89 10.21
C ARG A 230 -3.43 -5.09 11.56
N SER A 231 -4.67 -4.64 11.71
CA SER A 231 -5.38 -4.67 12.99
C SER A 231 -5.77 -6.09 13.38
N ALA A 232 -6.12 -6.94 12.42
CA ALA A 232 -6.39 -8.36 12.63
C ALA A 232 -5.14 -9.10 13.16
N VAL A 233 -4.00 -8.96 12.48
CA VAL A 233 -2.71 -9.54 12.94
C VAL A 233 -2.32 -9.05 14.34
N LEU A 234 -2.65 -7.81 14.69
CA LEU A 234 -2.34 -7.27 16.02
C LEU A 234 -3.19 -7.90 17.13
N GLY A 235 -4.43 -8.30 16.82
CA GLY A 235 -5.35 -8.93 17.77
C GLY A 235 -5.27 -10.46 17.81
N ASP A 236 -4.60 -11.09 16.85
CA ASP A 236 -4.54 -12.54 16.69
C ASP A 236 -3.22 -13.13 17.18
N ASP A 237 -3.27 -13.87 18.28
CA ASP A 237 -2.08 -14.51 18.88
C ASP A 237 -1.46 -15.60 17.98
N GLU A 238 -2.24 -16.17 17.05
CA GLU A 238 -1.77 -17.16 16.08
C GLU A 238 -0.99 -16.51 14.92
N ALA A 239 -1.15 -15.21 14.69
CA ALA A 239 -0.45 -14.52 13.62
C ALA A 239 1.04 -14.32 13.92
N ILE A 240 1.91 -14.72 13.00
CA ILE A 240 3.34 -14.42 13.06
C ILE A 240 3.58 -12.95 12.78
N GLY A 241 2.78 -12.30 11.95
CA GLY A 241 2.90 -10.90 11.61
C GLY A 241 2.16 -10.64 10.30
N TRP A 242 2.41 -9.49 9.69
CA TRP A 242 2.04 -9.27 8.30
C TRP A 242 3.28 -8.94 7.47
N ALA A 243 3.17 -9.16 6.16
CA ALA A 243 4.16 -8.82 5.15
C ALA A 243 3.55 -7.91 4.08
N ARG A 244 4.40 -7.24 3.29
CA ARG A 244 3.96 -6.51 2.09
C ARG A 244 4.15 -7.38 0.87
N VAL A 245 3.12 -7.45 0.03
CA VAL A 245 3.20 -8.04 -1.30
C VAL A 245 3.10 -6.94 -2.33
N THR A 246 4.12 -6.84 -3.18
CA THR A 246 4.22 -5.85 -4.25
C THR A 246 3.58 -6.34 -5.54
N ASP A 247 3.38 -5.43 -6.49
CA ASP A 247 3.17 -5.77 -7.90
C ASP A 247 4.45 -6.25 -8.58
N ALA A 248 4.37 -6.48 -9.90
CA ALA A 248 5.48 -6.98 -10.69
C ALA A 248 6.58 -5.92 -10.90
N ASP A 249 6.28 -4.63 -10.70
CA ASP A 249 7.23 -3.54 -10.92
C ASP A 249 7.14 -2.49 -9.79
N PRO A 250 7.43 -2.85 -8.53
CA PRO A 250 7.32 -1.92 -7.43
C PRO A 250 8.45 -0.90 -7.51
N CYS A 251 8.22 0.27 -6.95
CA CYS A 251 9.31 1.22 -6.73
C CYS A 251 10.36 0.64 -5.76
N ALA A 252 11.57 1.20 -5.76
CA ALA A 252 12.66 0.72 -4.89
C ALA A 252 12.28 0.71 -3.42
N PHE A 253 11.55 1.73 -3.00
CA PHE A 253 11.10 1.85 -1.62
C PHE A 253 10.12 0.73 -1.22
N CYS A 254 9.15 0.41 -2.08
CA CYS A 254 8.19 -0.68 -1.85
C CYS A 254 8.89 -2.05 -1.85
N ALA A 255 9.83 -2.27 -2.76
CA ALA A 255 10.62 -3.50 -2.80
C ALA A 255 11.46 -3.68 -1.51
N MET A 256 12.06 -2.61 -1.01
CA MET A 256 12.74 -2.64 0.30
C MET A 256 11.76 -2.96 1.43
N LEU A 257 10.56 -2.36 1.46
CA LEU A 257 9.62 -2.66 2.53
C LEU A 257 9.10 -4.11 2.46
N ALA A 258 8.88 -4.65 1.25
CA ALA A 258 8.54 -6.05 1.04
C ALA A 258 9.65 -7.00 1.51
N SER A 259 10.92 -6.62 1.34
CA SER A 259 12.08 -7.41 1.79
C SER A 259 12.12 -7.67 3.30
N ARG A 260 11.27 -7.02 4.09
CA ARG A 260 11.27 -7.22 5.54
C ARG A 260 10.54 -8.50 5.96
N GLY A 261 9.61 -9.01 5.16
CA GLY A 261 8.77 -10.16 5.50
C GLY A 261 7.87 -9.93 6.71
N ALA A 262 7.56 -11.00 7.47
CA ALA A 262 6.62 -11.00 8.60
C ALA A 262 7.14 -10.32 9.89
N VAL A 263 7.60 -9.07 9.79
CA VAL A 263 8.19 -8.33 10.94
C VAL A 263 7.19 -7.41 11.64
N TYR A 264 6.02 -7.18 11.07
CA TYR A 264 5.08 -6.19 11.59
C TYR A 264 4.08 -6.84 12.57
N ARG A 265 4.30 -6.63 13.87
CA ARG A 265 3.43 -7.11 14.97
C ARG A 265 3.00 -6.03 15.96
N SER A 266 3.42 -4.78 15.77
CA SER A 266 3.01 -3.68 16.65
C SER A 266 2.94 -2.39 15.86
N ARG A 267 2.10 -1.44 16.29
CA ARG A 267 2.06 -0.09 15.70
C ARG A 267 3.47 0.51 15.61
N GLN A 268 4.31 0.31 16.63
CA GLN A 268 5.70 0.81 16.69
C GLN A 268 6.63 0.18 15.65
N THR A 269 6.52 -1.14 15.39
CA THR A 269 7.30 -1.83 14.34
C THR A 269 6.74 -1.58 12.94
N ALA A 270 5.46 -1.20 12.85
CA ALA A 270 4.76 -0.76 11.65
C ALA A 270 4.83 0.77 11.38
N GLY A 271 5.66 1.53 12.10
CA GLY A 271 5.89 2.97 11.85
C GLY A 271 5.09 3.96 12.72
N GLY A 272 4.59 3.53 13.87
CA GLY A 272 3.66 4.28 14.74
C GLY A 272 4.28 5.14 15.84
N ALA A 273 5.61 5.29 15.90
CA ALA A 273 6.23 6.24 16.82
C ALA A 273 5.96 7.68 16.33
N LYS A 274 5.13 8.41 17.08
CA LYS A 274 4.70 9.77 16.77
C LYS A 274 5.87 10.76 16.71
N ASN A 275 5.91 11.58 15.65
CA ASN A 275 6.21 13.01 15.78
C ASN A 275 4.98 13.79 15.30
N LYS A 276 4.72 14.98 15.85
CA LYS A 276 3.63 15.89 15.44
C LYS A 276 3.83 16.55 14.06
N GLN A 277 4.72 15.98 13.24
CA GLN A 277 5.02 16.34 11.85
C GLN A 277 4.46 15.30 10.86
N PHE A 278 3.55 14.43 11.30
CA PHE A 278 3.05 13.27 10.55
C PHE A 278 1.55 13.00 10.79
N GLU A 279 0.63 13.98 10.74
CA GLU A 279 0.14 14.62 9.50
C GLU A 279 1.24 15.16 8.57
N GLY A 280 1.31 14.66 7.34
CA GLY A 280 2.39 14.97 6.38
C GLY A 280 3.49 13.88 6.26
N GLU A 281 4.35 14.01 5.24
CA GLU A 281 5.23 13.00 4.61
C GLU A 281 6.29 12.33 5.52
N GLY A 282 6.55 11.02 5.34
CA GLY A 282 7.62 10.26 6.03
C GLY A 282 7.82 8.81 5.51
N MET A 283 9.06 8.29 5.63
CA MET A 283 9.65 7.09 4.98
C MET A 283 9.07 5.71 5.35
N PHE A 284 7.78 5.62 5.70
CA PHE A 284 7.09 4.35 6.02
C PHE A 284 5.63 4.33 5.53
N LYS A 285 5.23 5.34 4.73
CA LYS A 285 3.89 5.45 4.16
C LYS A 285 3.77 4.69 2.84
N PHE A 286 2.56 4.22 2.56
CA PHE A 286 2.19 3.93 1.17
C PHE A 286 2.06 5.28 0.46
N HIS A 287 2.73 5.44 -0.68
CA HIS A 287 2.65 6.68 -1.45
C HIS A 287 1.51 6.61 -2.47
N ASN A 288 1.22 7.74 -3.14
CA ASN A 288 0.29 7.75 -4.27
C ASN A 288 0.80 6.78 -5.34
N HIS A 289 -0.09 6.00 -5.95
CA HIS A 289 0.26 4.96 -6.93
C HIS A 289 1.04 3.75 -6.38
N ASP A 290 1.03 3.52 -5.06
CA ASP A 290 1.61 2.29 -4.48
C ASP A 290 0.63 1.12 -4.59
N GLY A 291 1.00 0.10 -5.39
CA GLY A 291 0.25 -1.14 -5.60
C GLY A 291 0.45 -2.23 -4.54
N CYS A 292 1.14 -1.94 -3.43
CA CYS A 292 1.38 -2.93 -2.38
C CYS A 292 0.12 -3.30 -1.59
N SER A 293 -0.03 -4.58 -1.28
CA SER A 293 -1.03 -5.10 -0.34
C SER A 293 -0.37 -5.55 0.96
N ALA A 294 -1.12 -5.54 2.07
CA ALA A 294 -0.71 -6.18 3.32
C ALA A 294 -1.30 -7.59 3.37
N VAL A 295 -0.51 -8.57 3.82
CA VAL A 295 -0.96 -9.96 3.95
C VAL A 295 -0.56 -10.51 5.32
N PRO A 296 -1.42 -11.27 6.01
CA PRO A 296 -1.04 -11.91 7.26
C PRO A 296 -0.11 -13.08 6.97
N VAL A 297 0.69 -13.45 7.96
CA VAL A 297 1.60 -14.59 7.91
C VAL A 297 1.38 -15.39 9.17
N PHE A 298 1.06 -16.67 9.02
CA PHE A 298 0.77 -17.60 10.12
C PHE A 298 1.84 -18.69 10.28
N ASP A 299 2.65 -18.93 9.23
CA ASP A 299 3.75 -19.89 9.25
C ASP A 299 5.06 -19.24 8.79
N ALA A 300 6.19 -19.70 9.31
CA ALA A 300 7.51 -19.26 8.84
C ALA A 300 7.84 -19.80 7.44
N ASP A 301 7.22 -20.93 7.07
CA ASP A 301 7.31 -21.56 5.75
C ASP A 301 6.18 -21.07 4.80
N ASP A 302 5.56 -19.92 5.09
CA ASP A 302 4.52 -19.32 4.25
C ASP A 302 5.12 -18.90 2.89
N PRO A 303 4.54 -19.32 1.75
CA PRO A 303 5.05 -18.99 0.41
C PRO A 303 5.22 -17.50 0.16
N VAL A 304 4.46 -16.65 0.85
CA VAL A 304 4.57 -15.20 0.68
C VAL A 304 5.90 -14.63 1.18
N LEU A 305 6.62 -15.40 2.01
CA LEU A 305 7.92 -15.03 2.53
C LEU A 305 9.06 -15.32 1.55
N GLU A 306 8.89 -16.21 0.59
CA GLU A 306 9.94 -16.56 -0.37
C GLU A 306 10.45 -15.33 -1.15
N GLU A 307 9.52 -14.51 -1.65
CA GLU A 307 9.87 -13.28 -2.37
C GLU A 307 10.48 -12.23 -1.43
N ALA A 308 9.98 -12.12 -0.19
CA ALA A 308 10.54 -11.23 0.80
C ALA A 308 12.00 -11.60 1.14
N GLU A 309 12.31 -12.89 1.23
CA GLU A 309 13.66 -13.40 1.46
C GLU A 309 14.57 -13.15 0.27
N ARG A 310 14.11 -13.41 -0.96
CA ARG A 310 14.86 -13.09 -2.17
C ARG A 310 15.22 -11.60 -2.25
N LEU A 311 14.27 -10.71 -1.94
CA LEU A 311 14.49 -9.27 -1.88
C LEU A 311 15.46 -8.89 -0.76
N TYR A 312 15.39 -9.57 0.40
CA TYR A 312 16.27 -9.29 1.53
C TYR A 312 17.72 -9.69 1.26
N ASP A 313 17.94 -10.85 0.66
CA ASP A 313 19.27 -11.29 0.25
C ASP A 313 19.87 -10.30 -0.74
N LYS A 314 19.07 -9.81 -1.70
CA LYS A 314 19.53 -8.79 -2.63
C LYS A 314 19.80 -7.46 -1.95
N TRP A 315 18.96 -7.05 -0.99
CA TRP A 315 19.20 -5.86 -0.18
C TRP A 315 20.55 -5.97 0.55
N LEU A 316 20.83 -7.09 1.21
CA LEU A 316 22.09 -7.33 1.92
C LEU A 316 23.29 -7.32 0.97
N GLU A 317 23.17 -7.92 -0.20
CA GLU A 317 24.21 -7.93 -1.23
C GLU A 317 24.56 -6.48 -1.65
N VAL A 318 23.54 -5.70 -2.03
CA VAL A 318 23.68 -4.34 -2.56
C VAL A 318 24.17 -3.35 -1.49
N THR A 319 23.72 -3.53 -0.25
CA THR A 319 24.00 -2.57 0.84
C THR A 319 25.22 -2.93 1.68
N ARG A 320 25.86 -4.08 1.43
CA ARG A 320 27.01 -4.60 2.22
C ARG A 320 28.13 -3.59 2.43
N ALA A 321 28.46 -2.81 1.39
CA ALA A 321 29.55 -1.84 1.42
C ALA A 321 29.07 -0.40 1.71
N ALA A 322 27.76 -0.19 1.84
CA ALA A 322 27.20 1.12 2.09
C ALA A 322 27.19 1.43 3.60
N PRO A 323 27.67 2.62 4.03
CA PRO A 323 27.39 3.13 5.37
C PRO A 323 25.87 3.17 5.61
N GLY A 324 25.42 2.96 6.86
CA GLY A 324 24.00 2.82 7.19
C GLY A 324 23.08 3.92 6.64
N GLU A 325 23.55 5.16 6.62
CA GLU A 325 22.83 6.32 6.07
C GLU A 325 22.70 6.33 4.54
N LYS A 326 23.50 5.53 3.82
CA LYS A 326 23.52 5.44 2.34
C LYS A 326 22.96 4.13 1.81
N MET A 327 22.47 3.24 2.68
CA MET A 327 21.93 1.94 2.26
C MET A 327 20.69 2.09 1.37
N ILE A 328 19.81 3.05 1.70
CA ILE A 328 18.61 3.34 0.89
C ILE A 328 19.00 3.88 -0.49
N ASP A 329 19.98 4.77 -0.58
CA ASP A 329 20.46 5.31 -1.86
C ASP A 329 21.10 4.23 -2.73
N ALA A 330 21.94 3.37 -2.13
CA ALA A 330 22.57 2.24 -2.81
C ALA A 330 21.51 1.28 -3.36
N TRP A 331 20.50 0.95 -2.56
CA TRP A 331 19.38 0.14 -2.98
C TRP A 331 18.55 0.79 -4.10
N THR A 332 18.20 2.07 -3.94
CA THR A 332 17.40 2.81 -4.92
C THR A 332 18.11 2.85 -6.27
N LYS A 333 19.41 3.17 -6.27
CA LYS A 333 20.24 3.15 -7.47
C LYS A 333 20.30 1.76 -8.11
N TYR A 334 20.48 0.69 -7.33
CA TYR A 334 20.48 -0.66 -7.88
C TYR A 334 19.11 -1.01 -8.50
N TRP A 335 18.03 -0.80 -7.73
CA TRP A 335 16.68 -1.19 -8.10
C TRP A 335 16.23 -0.46 -9.36
N ASP A 336 16.50 0.84 -9.48
CA ASP A 336 16.09 1.61 -10.64
C ASP A 336 16.89 1.31 -11.92
N ASN A 337 18.03 0.64 -11.79
CA ASN A 337 18.90 0.25 -12.91
C ASN A 337 18.90 -1.26 -13.19
N ARG A 338 17.95 -2.03 -12.65
CA ARG A 338 17.83 -3.47 -12.90
C ARG A 338 17.45 -3.75 -14.37
N GLU A 339 17.98 -4.83 -14.93
CA GLU A 339 17.84 -5.16 -16.36
C GLU A 339 16.40 -5.53 -16.76
N ASP A 340 15.64 -6.06 -15.82
CA ASP A 340 14.24 -6.47 -15.94
C ASP A 340 13.25 -5.31 -15.82
N LYS A 341 13.71 -4.09 -15.46
CA LYS A 341 12.84 -2.90 -15.41
C LYS A 341 12.47 -2.46 -16.83
N PRO A 342 11.17 -2.29 -17.15
CA PRO A 342 10.77 -1.75 -18.44
C PRO A 342 11.41 -0.37 -18.65
N ARG A 343 12.31 -0.25 -19.64
CA ARG A 343 12.88 1.05 -19.99
C ARG A 343 11.88 1.80 -20.87
N PRO A 344 11.59 3.08 -20.59
CA PRO A 344 10.82 3.88 -21.54
C PRO A 344 11.58 3.87 -22.87
N GLU A 345 10.89 3.49 -23.95
CA GLU A 345 11.49 3.48 -25.28
C GLU A 345 12.11 4.85 -25.55
N THR A 346 13.40 4.86 -25.87
CA THR A 346 14.08 6.08 -26.29
C THR A 346 13.40 6.54 -27.57
N ALA A 347 12.63 7.62 -27.51
CA ALA A 347 12.12 8.30 -28.69
C ALA A 347 13.31 8.70 -29.57
N THR A 348 13.62 7.87 -30.55
CA THR A 348 14.60 8.18 -31.60
C THR A 348 13.97 9.12 -32.58
N GLY A 349 14.47 10.36 -32.58
CA GLY A 349 14.72 11.20 -33.77
C GLY A 349 13.51 11.64 -34.58
#